data_AF-A0A940MHG0-F1
#
_entry.id   AF-A0A940MHG0-F1
#
_cell.length_a   1.000
_cell.length_b   1.000
_cell.length_c   1.000
_cell.angle_alpha   90.00
_cell.angle_beta   90.00
_cell.angle_gamma   90.00
#
_symmetry.space_group_name_H-M   'P 1'
#
loop_
_entity.id
_entity.type
_entity.pdbx_description
1 polymer ?
#
loop_
_entity_poly.entity_id
_entity_poly.type
_entity_poly.pdbx_seq_one_letter_code
_entity_poly.pdbx_strand_id
1 'polypeptide(L)'
;MPENATEVTAAGIARLAGVGRAAVSNWRRRHADFPQPVGGTETSPSFALRDVEDWLRAQGKLAEVPLRERVWQELAGDPAGAAAALVRVGCVLALVREAPAEWRRLAGRGDGELARRLPAALDEVLAPRLSADHAHPAVPVASAGQLLPSVGLLRGAADLAGELGAPRAFEFLLGRYLDANPRQYTLTPPDTAGLMSALAGVCDENATVLDPASGTGSLLCAVERSGALYAQESAPELAALTALRLVLCTDPGTAHIAVAAGDTLRADAFPRLAADAVLCHPPFNERNWGHDELAYDPRWEYGFPARTESELAWVQHALARLRPGGTAVLLMPPAAASRRSGRRVRADLLRRGAL
;
A
#
# COMPACT_ATOMS: atom_id res chain seq x y z
N MET A 1 -9.44 22.59 46.42
CA MET A 1 -8.92 21.23 46.10
C MET A 1 -7.86 21.43 45.04
N PRO A 2 -6.58 21.08 45.26
CA PRO A 2 -5.58 21.31 44.24
C PRO A 2 -5.89 20.38 43.07
N GLU A 3 -6.05 20.95 41.88
CA GLU A 3 -6.19 20.21 40.63
C GLU A 3 -5.03 19.22 40.51
N ASN A 4 -5.32 17.96 40.17
CA ASN A 4 -4.30 16.98 39.81
C ASN A 4 -3.54 17.53 38.59
N ALA A 5 -2.41 18.21 38.83
CA ALA A 5 -1.52 18.64 37.77
C ALA A 5 -0.94 17.38 37.12
N THR A 6 -1.34 17.10 35.88
CA THR A 6 -0.76 16.01 35.09
C THR A 6 0.74 16.23 35.01
N GLU A 7 1.51 15.29 35.55
CA GLU A 7 2.97 15.36 35.55
C GLU A 7 3.55 14.70 34.29
N VAL A 8 4.64 15.27 33.76
CA VAL A 8 5.36 14.74 32.60
C VAL A 8 6.85 14.58 32.93
N THR A 9 7.44 13.46 32.54
CA THR A 9 8.89 13.23 32.69
C THR A 9 9.67 13.85 31.53
N ALA A 10 10.98 14.04 31.68
CA ALA A 10 11.83 14.54 30.59
C ALA A 10 11.72 13.73 29.29
N ALA A 11 11.41 12.43 29.36
CA ALA A 11 11.13 11.60 28.19
C ALA A 11 9.79 11.94 27.52
N GLY A 12 8.78 12.28 28.30
CA GLY A 12 7.50 12.82 27.80
C GLY A 12 7.68 14.17 27.12
N ILE A 13 8.46 15.08 27.72
CA ILE A 13 8.79 16.39 27.13
C ILE A 13 9.48 16.23 25.78
N ALA A 14 10.42 15.27 25.67
CA ALA A 14 11.14 14.99 24.44
C ALA A 14 10.19 14.55 23.31
N ARG A 15 9.17 13.74 23.63
CA ARG A 15 8.12 13.34 22.68
C ARG A 15 7.23 14.52 22.26
N LEU A 16 6.79 15.35 23.22
CA LEU A 16 5.97 16.54 22.95
C LEU A 16 6.69 17.53 22.02
N ALA A 17 8.00 17.65 22.14
CA ALA A 17 8.81 18.55 21.35
C ALA A 17 9.48 17.88 20.12
N GLY A 18 9.18 16.61 19.82
CA GLY A 18 9.74 15.91 18.66
C GLY A 18 11.27 15.78 18.65
N VAL A 19 11.93 15.75 19.82
CA VAL A 19 13.39 15.72 19.96
C VAL A 19 13.89 14.54 20.80
N GLY A 20 15.21 14.33 20.84
CA GLY A 20 15.83 13.37 21.76
C GLY A 20 15.92 13.88 23.21
N ARG A 21 16.00 12.96 24.18
CA ARG A 21 16.14 13.27 25.62
C ARG A 21 17.31 14.19 25.96
N ALA A 22 18.39 14.14 25.19
CA ALA A 22 19.56 15.01 25.34
C ALA A 22 19.24 16.49 25.11
N ALA A 23 18.29 16.81 24.22
CA ALA A 23 17.84 18.18 23.98
C ALA A 23 17.12 18.75 25.21
N VAL A 24 16.24 17.97 25.84
CA VAL A 24 15.54 18.36 27.07
C VAL A 24 16.52 18.60 28.23
N SER A 25 17.53 17.74 28.37
CA SER A 25 18.60 17.96 29.36
C SER A 25 19.42 19.24 29.08
N ASN A 26 19.66 19.55 27.80
CA ASN A 26 20.32 20.79 27.40
C ASN A 26 19.46 22.01 27.74
N TRP A 27 18.16 21.96 27.48
CA TRP A 27 17.23 23.05 27.78
C TRP A 27 17.20 23.39 29.26
N ARG A 28 17.06 22.38 30.12
CA ARG A 28 17.12 22.53 31.58
C ARG A 28 18.37 23.26 32.09
N ARG A 29 19.49 23.15 31.36
CA ARG A 29 20.77 23.76 31.74
C ARG A 29 20.94 25.17 31.17
N ARG A 30 20.44 25.42 29.96
CA ARG A 30 20.68 26.66 29.22
C ARG A 30 19.57 27.70 29.36
N HIS A 31 18.38 27.28 29.80
CA HIS A 31 17.22 28.13 29.97
C HIS A 31 16.86 28.22 31.45
N ALA A 32 17.13 29.37 32.07
CA ALA A 32 16.83 29.61 33.48
C ALA A 32 15.30 29.66 33.75
N ASP A 33 14.53 29.95 32.71
CA ASP A 33 13.07 29.99 32.66
C ASP A 33 12.43 28.62 32.38
N PHE A 34 13.22 27.55 32.20
CA PHE A 34 12.68 26.21 32.02
C PHE A 34 11.89 25.76 33.28
N PRO A 35 10.71 25.12 33.12
CA PRO A 35 9.87 24.72 34.25
C PRO A 35 10.62 23.89 35.31
N GLN A 36 10.40 24.22 36.57
CA GLN A 36 11.02 23.51 37.68
C GLN A 36 10.32 22.16 37.93
N PRO A 37 11.05 21.14 38.42
CA PRO A 37 10.44 19.87 38.78
C PRO A 37 9.38 20.05 39.87
N VAL A 38 8.22 19.41 39.69
CA VAL A 38 7.14 19.36 40.69
C VAL A 38 7.09 18.01 41.42
N GLY A 39 7.85 17.02 40.94
CA GLY A 39 7.96 15.69 41.56
C GLY A 39 9.08 14.83 40.95
N GLY A 40 9.00 13.52 41.16
CA GLY A 40 9.95 12.53 40.64
C GLY A 40 11.21 12.35 41.50
N THR A 41 12.25 11.74 40.91
CA THR A 41 13.54 11.49 41.58
C THR A 41 14.63 12.41 41.01
N GLU A 42 15.76 12.55 41.70
CA GLU A 42 16.91 13.33 41.20
C GLU A 42 17.37 12.87 39.80
N THR A 43 17.26 11.56 39.53
CA THR A 43 17.63 10.95 38.24
C THR A 43 16.51 11.00 37.20
N SER A 44 15.26 11.18 37.61
CA SER A 44 14.08 11.26 36.73
C SER A 44 13.04 12.23 37.29
N PRO A 45 13.30 13.55 37.18
CA PRO A 45 12.36 14.57 37.64
C PRO A 45 11.09 14.57 36.79
N SER A 46 9.96 14.90 37.42
CA SER A 46 8.69 15.18 36.77
C SER A 46 8.34 16.66 36.85
N PHE A 47 7.65 17.15 35.83
CA PHE A 47 7.33 18.55 35.62
C PHE A 47 5.83 18.70 35.44
N ALA A 48 5.25 19.84 35.80
CA ALA A 48 3.86 20.12 35.49
C ALA A 48 3.70 20.22 33.97
N LEU A 49 2.83 19.38 33.37
CA LEU A 49 2.65 19.29 31.92
C LEU A 49 2.29 20.66 31.31
N ARG A 50 1.39 21.39 31.96
CA ARG A 50 0.93 22.71 31.51
C ARG A 50 2.07 23.72 31.39
N ASP A 51 2.92 23.80 32.41
CA ASP A 51 4.06 24.73 32.42
C ASP A 51 5.08 24.37 31.33
N VAL A 52 5.27 23.08 31.09
CA VAL A 52 6.12 22.58 29.99
C VAL A 52 5.54 22.93 28.63
N GLU A 53 4.23 22.72 28.41
CA GLU A 53 3.57 23.04 27.15
C GLU A 53 3.60 24.55 26.87
N ASP A 54 3.33 25.38 27.89
CA ASP A 54 3.36 26.84 27.77
C ASP A 54 4.79 27.33 27.50
N TRP A 55 5.81 26.78 28.18
CA TRP A 55 7.20 27.10 27.90
C TRP A 55 7.62 26.65 26.50
N LEU A 56 7.29 25.42 26.10
CA LEU A 56 7.58 24.91 24.77
C LEU A 56 6.92 25.78 23.69
N ARG A 57 5.67 26.18 23.88
CA ARG A 57 4.94 27.06 22.95
C ARG A 57 5.57 28.44 22.88
N ALA A 58 5.92 29.05 24.01
CA ALA A 58 6.58 30.36 24.07
C ALA A 58 7.96 30.36 23.40
N GLN A 59 8.67 29.23 23.44
CA GLN A 59 9.97 29.07 22.81
C GLN A 59 9.90 28.64 21.34
N GLY A 60 8.70 28.41 20.78
CA GLY A 60 8.52 27.80 19.46
C GLY A 60 9.07 26.37 19.38
N LYS A 61 9.22 25.70 20.52
CA LYS A 61 9.79 24.36 20.71
C LYS A 61 8.73 23.30 20.98
N LEU A 62 7.47 23.69 21.16
CA LEU A 62 6.37 22.74 21.05
C LEU A 62 6.39 22.34 19.58
N ALA A 63 6.81 21.12 19.30
CA ALA A 63 6.74 20.66 17.93
C ALA A 63 5.27 20.69 17.57
N GLU A 64 4.88 21.58 16.66
CA GLU A 64 3.76 21.23 15.80
C GLU A 64 4.09 19.85 15.27
N VAL A 65 3.22 18.89 15.57
CA VAL A 65 3.41 17.51 15.13
C VAL A 65 3.72 17.59 13.63
N PRO A 66 4.88 17.08 13.15
CA PRO A 66 5.28 17.21 11.76
C PRO A 66 4.14 16.79 10.86
N LEU A 67 3.94 17.46 9.72
CA LEU A 67 2.79 17.23 8.84
C LEU A 67 2.57 15.72 8.57
N ARG A 68 3.66 15.01 8.24
CA ARG A 68 3.66 13.55 8.04
C ARG A 68 3.09 12.75 9.21
N GLU A 69 3.36 13.15 10.45
CA GLU A 69 2.84 12.47 11.65
C GLU A 69 1.39 12.87 11.94
N ARG A 70 0.98 14.12 11.68
CA ARG A 70 -0.44 14.52 11.80
C ARG A 70 -1.31 13.77 10.81
N VAL A 71 -0.90 13.75 9.54
CA VAL A 71 -1.61 13.03 8.48
C VAL A 71 -1.71 11.53 8.82
N TRP A 72 -0.62 10.93 9.31
CA TRP A 72 -0.66 9.55 9.75
C TRP A 72 -1.61 9.32 10.95
N GLN A 73 -1.61 10.21 11.95
CA GLN A 73 -2.51 10.11 13.10
C GLN A 73 -3.98 10.22 12.69
N GLU A 74 -4.31 11.17 11.80
CA GLU A 74 -5.66 11.33 11.26
C GLU A 74 -6.08 10.10 10.43
N LEU A 75 -5.18 9.57 9.61
CA LEU A 75 -5.42 8.37 8.81
C LEU A 75 -5.67 7.13 9.69
N ALA A 76 -4.80 6.91 10.68
CA ALA A 76 -4.93 5.79 11.60
C ALA A 76 -6.17 5.89 12.49
N GLY A 77 -6.64 7.10 12.76
CA GLY A 77 -7.85 7.39 13.54
C GLY A 77 -9.13 7.56 12.73
N ASP A 78 -9.12 7.37 11.41
CA ASP A 78 -10.29 7.59 10.57
C ASP A 78 -11.45 6.66 10.98
N PRO A 79 -12.70 7.16 11.09
CA PRO A 79 -13.85 6.36 11.51
C PRO A 79 -14.14 5.13 10.64
N ALA A 80 -13.73 5.15 9.36
CA ALA A 80 -13.91 4.03 8.45
C ALA A 80 -12.75 3.01 8.49
N GLY A 81 -11.73 3.27 9.32
CA GLY A 81 -10.52 2.45 9.42
C GLY A 81 -9.40 2.92 8.50
N ALA A 82 -8.17 2.60 8.91
CA ALA A 82 -6.95 3.07 8.25
C ALA A 82 -6.84 2.65 6.76
N ALA A 83 -7.29 1.45 6.41
CA ALA A 83 -7.27 0.97 5.04
C ALA A 83 -8.18 1.78 4.12
N ALA A 84 -9.45 1.97 4.52
CA ALA A 84 -10.41 2.77 3.76
C ALA A 84 -9.97 4.24 3.65
N ALA A 85 -9.38 4.79 4.71
CA ALA A 85 -8.81 6.14 4.71
C ALA A 85 -7.63 6.26 3.75
N LEU A 86 -6.73 5.27 3.73
CA LEU A 86 -5.59 5.25 2.81
C LEU A 86 -6.03 5.13 1.34
N VAL A 87 -7.10 4.39 1.04
CA VAL A 87 -7.71 4.36 -0.30
C VAL A 87 -8.20 5.75 -0.69
N ARG A 88 -8.97 6.45 0.17
CA ARG A 88 -9.44 7.81 -0.11
C ARG A 88 -8.28 8.79 -0.31
N VAL A 89 -7.24 8.69 0.50
CA VAL A 89 -6.02 9.48 0.38
C VAL A 89 -5.33 9.20 -0.96
N GLY A 90 -5.15 7.94 -1.35
CA GLY A 90 -4.55 7.60 -2.64
C GLY A 90 -5.33 8.18 -3.83
N CYS A 91 -6.67 8.17 -3.79
CA CYS A 91 -7.48 8.83 -4.81
C CYS A 91 -7.20 10.34 -4.89
N VAL A 92 -7.13 11.04 -3.75
CA VAL A 92 -6.83 12.47 -3.71
C VAL A 92 -5.40 12.74 -4.18
N LEU A 93 -4.44 11.90 -3.84
CA LEU A 93 -3.06 12.03 -4.30
C LEU A 93 -2.95 11.88 -5.83
N ALA A 94 -3.75 10.98 -6.44
CA ALA A 94 -3.84 10.88 -7.89
C ALA A 94 -4.41 12.18 -8.51
N LEU A 95 -5.48 12.73 -7.93
CA LEU A 95 -6.06 14.01 -8.35
C LEU A 95 -5.06 15.19 -8.21
N VAL A 96 -4.31 15.25 -7.11
CA VAL A 96 -3.27 16.27 -6.88
C VAL A 96 -2.16 16.17 -7.92
N ARG A 97 -1.78 14.94 -8.31
CA ARG A 97 -0.74 14.70 -9.33
C ARG A 97 -1.21 15.09 -10.73
N GLU A 98 -2.42 14.67 -11.12
CA GLU A 98 -2.86 14.75 -12.53
C GLU A 98 -3.69 16.00 -12.85
N ALA A 99 -4.43 16.55 -11.87
CA ALA A 99 -5.20 17.77 -12.03
C ALA A 99 -5.02 18.73 -10.83
N PRO A 100 -3.80 19.26 -10.59
CA PRO A 100 -3.49 20.13 -9.44
C PRO A 100 -4.31 21.44 -9.42
N ALA A 101 -4.73 21.94 -10.58
CA ALA A 101 -5.61 23.10 -10.67
C ALA A 101 -7.04 22.78 -10.18
N GLU A 102 -7.53 21.59 -10.50
CA GLU A 102 -8.84 21.12 -10.06
C GLU A 102 -8.85 20.89 -8.55
N TRP A 103 -7.83 20.24 -8.01
CA TRP A 103 -7.67 20.09 -6.56
C TRP A 103 -7.69 21.45 -5.85
N ARG A 104 -6.91 22.44 -6.29
CA ARG A 104 -6.89 23.78 -5.68
C ARG A 104 -8.28 24.44 -5.70
N ARG A 105 -9.02 24.30 -6.80
CA ARG A 105 -10.39 24.82 -6.94
C ARG A 105 -11.35 24.15 -5.95
N LEU A 106 -11.24 22.84 -5.75
CA LEU A 106 -12.08 22.08 -4.83
C LEU A 106 -11.69 22.35 -3.37
N ALA A 107 -10.40 22.34 -3.07
CA ALA A 107 -9.86 22.61 -1.74
C ALA A 107 -10.19 24.03 -1.26
N GLY A 108 -10.34 25.02 -2.14
CA GLY A 108 -10.78 26.37 -1.74
C GLY A 108 -12.22 26.45 -1.21
N ARG A 109 -13.00 25.37 -1.26
CA ARG A 109 -14.41 25.32 -0.85
C ARG A 109 -14.56 24.80 0.58
N GLY A 110 -15.71 25.05 1.20
CA GLY A 110 -16.05 24.47 2.50
C GLY A 110 -16.21 22.94 2.43
N ASP A 111 -16.04 22.27 3.57
CA ASP A 111 -15.91 20.80 3.65
C ASP A 111 -17.08 20.04 3.03
N GLY A 112 -18.31 20.49 3.29
CA GLY A 112 -19.52 19.88 2.70
C GLY A 112 -19.65 20.06 1.18
N GLU A 113 -19.02 21.08 0.60
CA GLU A 113 -18.99 21.28 -0.86
C GLU A 113 -17.85 20.46 -1.50
N LEU A 114 -16.68 20.43 -0.86
CA LEU A 114 -15.56 19.57 -1.26
C LEU A 114 -16.01 18.09 -1.28
N ALA A 115 -16.58 17.58 -0.20
CA ALA A 115 -17.04 16.20 -0.10
C ALA A 115 -18.09 15.85 -1.18
N ARG A 116 -18.94 16.80 -1.58
CA ARG A 116 -19.98 16.58 -2.60
C ARG A 116 -19.42 16.53 -4.02
N ARG A 117 -18.40 17.33 -4.32
CA ARG A 117 -17.83 17.45 -5.67
C ARG A 117 -16.65 16.52 -5.93
N LEU A 118 -15.92 16.17 -4.87
CA LEU A 118 -14.73 15.34 -4.97
C LEU A 118 -14.97 14.02 -5.72
N PRO A 119 -16.08 13.25 -5.49
CA PRO A 119 -16.31 12.00 -6.19
C PRO A 119 -16.23 12.10 -7.72
N ALA A 120 -16.84 13.14 -8.30
CA ALA A 120 -16.82 13.34 -9.76
C ALA A 120 -15.42 13.67 -10.28
N ALA A 121 -14.67 14.52 -9.57
CA ALA A 121 -13.30 14.86 -9.94
C ALA A 121 -12.33 13.66 -9.81
N LEU A 122 -12.56 12.78 -8.82
CA LEU A 122 -11.81 11.53 -8.69
C LEU A 122 -12.09 10.58 -9.86
N ASP A 123 -13.35 10.44 -10.26
CA ASP A 123 -13.76 9.60 -11.39
C ASP A 123 -13.12 10.08 -12.72
N GLU A 124 -13.12 11.39 -12.96
CA GLU A 124 -12.48 11.99 -14.15
C GLU A 124 -10.99 11.68 -14.28
N VAL A 125 -10.28 11.54 -13.15
CA VAL A 125 -8.84 11.22 -13.12
C VAL A 125 -8.57 9.71 -13.13
N LEU A 126 -9.35 8.94 -12.37
CA LEU A 126 -9.07 7.52 -12.17
C LEU A 126 -9.62 6.64 -13.31
N ALA A 127 -10.80 6.96 -13.88
CA ALA A 127 -11.42 6.14 -14.90
C ALA A 127 -10.58 5.98 -16.19
N PRO A 128 -9.85 7.01 -16.68
CA PRO A 128 -8.95 6.83 -17.81
C PRO A 128 -7.71 5.97 -17.51
N ARG A 129 -7.30 5.91 -16.23
CA ARG A 129 -6.12 5.15 -15.79
C ARG A 129 -6.45 3.69 -15.49
N LEU A 130 -7.64 3.43 -14.96
CA LEU A 130 -8.08 2.12 -14.48
C LEU A 130 -9.13 1.51 -15.42
N SER A 131 -8.87 0.32 -15.94
CA SER A 131 -9.81 -0.37 -16.82
C SER A 131 -11.13 -0.75 -16.11
N ALA A 132 -12.25 -0.42 -16.74
CA ALA A 132 -13.61 -0.69 -16.25
C ALA A 132 -14.13 -2.11 -16.56
N ASP A 133 -13.27 -3.03 -17.01
CA ASP A 133 -13.67 -4.34 -17.56
C ASP A 133 -14.25 -5.34 -16.54
N HIS A 134 -14.39 -4.93 -15.27
CA HIS A 134 -14.88 -5.79 -14.20
C HIS A 134 -16.21 -5.27 -13.64
N ALA A 135 -17.11 -6.20 -13.28
CA ALA A 135 -18.39 -5.89 -12.63
C ALA A 135 -18.24 -5.07 -11.33
N HIS A 136 -17.04 -5.09 -10.73
CA HIS A 136 -16.67 -4.29 -9.57
C HIS A 136 -15.32 -3.61 -9.80
N PRO A 137 -15.25 -2.27 -9.79
CA PRO A 137 -13.97 -1.57 -9.88
C PRO A 137 -13.11 -1.86 -8.65
N ALA A 138 -11.80 -2.02 -8.84
CA ALA A 138 -10.88 -2.23 -7.71
C ALA A 138 -10.85 -1.04 -6.74
N VAL A 139 -11.01 0.20 -7.24
CA VAL A 139 -11.04 1.40 -6.42
C VAL A 139 -12.48 1.90 -6.27
N PRO A 140 -13.13 1.70 -5.11
CA PRO A 140 -14.48 2.20 -4.91
C PRO A 140 -14.47 3.73 -4.74
N VAL A 141 -15.31 4.44 -5.50
CA VAL A 141 -15.51 5.87 -5.32
C VAL A 141 -16.36 6.10 -4.08
N ALA A 142 -15.79 6.73 -3.05
CA ALA A 142 -16.49 7.04 -1.81
C ALA A 142 -17.58 8.11 -2.04
N SER A 143 -18.74 7.92 -1.42
CA SER A 143 -19.82 8.92 -1.44
C SER A 143 -19.46 10.17 -0.62
N ALA A 144 -20.18 11.26 -0.85
CA ALA A 144 -20.00 12.49 -0.10
C ALA A 144 -20.11 12.30 1.43
N GLY A 145 -21.05 11.46 1.88
CA GLY A 145 -21.22 11.16 3.31
C GLY A 145 -20.05 10.38 3.91
N GLN A 146 -19.39 9.54 3.10
CA GLN A 146 -18.19 8.81 3.52
C GLN A 146 -16.92 9.67 3.49
N LEU A 147 -16.87 10.69 2.63
CA LEU A 147 -15.73 11.59 2.50
C LEU A 147 -15.74 12.71 3.54
N LEU A 148 -16.92 13.19 3.95
CA LEU A 148 -17.06 14.34 4.85
C LEU A 148 -16.23 14.21 6.15
N PRO A 149 -16.24 13.06 6.86
CA PRO A 149 -15.42 12.89 8.07
C PRO A 149 -13.91 12.94 7.80
N SER A 150 -13.48 12.60 6.58
CA SER A 150 -12.06 12.53 6.19
C SER A 150 -11.54 13.82 5.56
N VAL A 151 -12.33 14.89 5.42
CA VAL A 151 -11.90 16.09 4.68
C VAL A 151 -10.60 16.71 5.22
N GLY A 152 -10.43 16.77 6.53
CA GLY A 152 -9.18 17.23 7.16
C GLY A 152 -7.98 16.40 6.71
N LEU A 153 -8.09 15.08 6.80
CA LEU A 153 -7.09 14.13 6.34
C LEU A 153 -6.77 14.31 4.84
N LEU A 154 -7.79 14.46 4.00
CA LEU A 154 -7.60 14.61 2.56
C LEU A 154 -6.84 15.89 2.20
N ARG A 155 -7.09 16.99 2.92
CA ARG A 155 -6.32 18.23 2.80
C ARG A 155 -4.88 18.05 3.27
N GLY A 156 -4.70 17.47 4.45
CA GLY A 156 -3.37 17.20 5.00
C GLY A 156 -2.54 16.28 4.10
N ALA A 157 -3.15 15.28 3.47
CA ALA A 157 -2.49 14.42 2.49
C ALA A 157 -2.06 15.19 1.23
N ALA A 158 -2.87 16.13 0.75
CA ALA A 158 -2.48 17.00 -0.36
C ALA A 158 -1.35 17.97 0.01
N ASP A 159 -1.35 18.51 1.24
CA ASP A 159 -0.25 19.32 1.75
C ASP A 159 1.04 18.47 1.84
N LEU A 160 0.93 17.23 2.31
CA LEU A 160 2.06 16.28 2.37
C LEU A 160 2.59 15.96 0.96
N ALA A 161 1.70 15.87 -0.03
CA ALA A 161 2.08 15.74 -1.43
C ALA A 161 2.79 17.00 -1.97
N GLY A 162 2.48 18.18 -1.46
CA GLY A 162 3.21 19.42 -1.75
C GLY A 162 4.66 19.39 -1.25
N GLU A 163 4.91 18.76 -0.10
CA GLU A 163 6.27 18.61 0.46
C GLU A 163 7.08 17.48 -0.19
N LEU A 164 6.46 16.32 -0.42
CA LEU A 164 7.16 15.09 -0.82
C LEU A 164 6.97 14.71 -2.29
N GLY A 165 5.94 15.23 -2.94
CA GLY A 165 5.36 14.68 -4.16
C GLY A 165 4.32 13.59 -3.86
N ALA A 166 3.24 13.54 -4.64
CA ALA A 166 2.13 12.61 -4.43
C ALA A 166 2.55 11.12 -4.36
N PRO A 167 3.44 10.59 -5.22
CA PRO A 167 3.87 9.20 -5.13
C PRO A 167 4.60 8.89 -3.81
N ARG A 168 5.51 9.78 -3.39
CA ARG A 168 6.27 9.59 -2.14
C ARG A 168 5.42 9.77 -0.90
N ALA A 169 4.42 10.65 -0.93
CA ALA A 169 3.44 10.79 0.14
C ALA A 169 2.63 9.50 0.31
N PHE A 170 2.20 8.88 -0.79
CA PHE A 170 1.50 7.60 -0.73
C PHE A 170 2.39 6.47 -0.22
N GLU A 171 3.62 6.32 -0.74
CA GLU A 171 4.57 5.30 -0.25
C GLU A 171 4.86 5.46 1.25
N PHE A 172 4.98 6.70 1.74
CA PHE A 172 5.13 6.96 3.17
C PHE A 172 3.93 6.43 3.98
N LEU A 173 2.70 6.79 3.59
CA LEU A 173 1.50 6.40 4.32
C LEU A 173 1.21 4.89 4.21
N LEU A 174 1.43 4.31 3.03
CA LEU A 174 1.35 2.86 2.81
C LEU A 174 2.40 2.12 3.66
N GLY A 175 3.64 2.61 3.70
CA GLY A 175 4.68 2.03 4.55
C GLY A 175 4.29 2.03 6.03
N ARG A 176 3.78 3.16 6.55
CA ARG A 176 3.29 3.26 7.94
C ARG A 176 2.12 2.31 8.21
N TYR A 177 1.22 2.15 7.23
CA TYR A 177 0.10 1.21 7.30
C TYR A 177 0.57 -0.25 7.35
N LEU A 178 1.54 -0.63 6.53
CA LEU A 178 2.12 -1.98 6.52
C LEU A 178 2.92 -2.27 7.79
N ASP A 179 3.69 -1.30 8.29
CA ASP A 179 4.45 -1.41 9.54
C ASP A 179 3.54 -1.60 10.76
N ALA A 180 2.33 -1.04 10.72
CA ALA A 180 1.32 -1.25 11.75
C ALA A 180 0.69 -2.66 11.69
N ASN A 181 0.83 -3.37 10.56
CA ASN A 181 0.22 -4.67 10.29
C ASN A 181 1.22 -5.74 9.79
N PRO A 182 2.36 -5.96 10.49
CA PRO A 182 3.50 -6.71 9.95
C PRO A 182 3.26 -8.22 9.76
N ARG A 183 2.20 -8.78 10.37
CA ARG A 183 1.84 -10.19 10.25
C ARG A 183 0.74 -10.46 9.22
N GLN A 184 0.15 -9.41 8.67
CA GLN A 184 -1.00 -9.53 7.77
C GLN A 184 -0.59 -9.66 6.31
N TYR A 185 0.57 -9.13 5.93
CA TYR A 185 0.98 -9.02 4.54
C TYR A 185 2.33 -9.68 4.29
N THR A 186 2.40 -10.53 3.26
CA THR A 186 3.66 -11.04 2.74
C THR A 186 4.18 -10.02 1.72
N LEU A 187 5.27 -9.33 2.05
CA LEU A 187 5.85 -8.30 1.20
C LEU A 187 6.99 -8.87 0.36
N THR A 188 7.01 -8.52 -0.92
CA THR A 188 8.19 -8.72 -1.78
C THR A 188 9.18 -7.59 -1.54
N PRO A 189 10.42 -7.87 -1.10
CA PRO A 189 11.45 -6.84 -0.95
C PRO A 189 11.74 -6.13 -2.28
N PRO A 190 12.08 -4.82 -2.28
CA PRO A 190 12.34 -4.06 -3.51
C PRO A 190 13.42 -4.67 -4.39
N ASP A 191 14.55 -5.08 -3.82
CA ASP A 191 15.66 -5.69 -4.58
C ASP A 191 15.23 -7.01 -5.23
N THR A 192 14.42 -7.81 -4.52
CA THR A 192 13.86 -9.05 -5.06
C THR A 192 12.88 -8.77 -6.20
N ALA A 193 12.02 -7.76 -6.05
CA ALA A 193 11.09 -7.35 -7.10
C ALA A 193 11.82 -6.85 -8.35
N GLY A 194 12.87 -6.04 -8.18
CA GLY A 194 13.74 -5.58 -9.26
C GLY A 194 14.44 -6.73 -9.97
N LEU A 195 14.98 -7.69 -9.22
CA LEU A 195 15.58 -8.90 -9.80
C LEU A 195 14.56 -9.72 -10.60
N MET A 196 13.35 -9.92 -10.07
CA MET A 196 12.30 -10.68 -10.76
C MET A 196 11.87 -10.00 -12.06
N SER A 197 11.72 -8.67 -12.03
CA SER A 197 11.41 -7.85 -13.22
C SER A 197 12.52 -7.95 -14.27
N ALA A 198 13.79 -7.83 -13.86
CA ALA A 198 14.96 -7.98 -14.74
C ALA A 198 15.04 -9.38 -15.36
N LEU A 199 14.73 -10.44 -14.60
CA LEU A 199 14.68 -11.82 -15.10
C LEU A 199 13.54 -12.05 -16.11
N ALA A 200 12.40 -11.37 -15.95
CA ALA A 200 11.32 -11.43 -16.92
C ALA A 200 11.67 -10.72 -18.24
N GLY A 201 12.63 -9.79 -18.21
CA GLY A 201 13.16 -9.13 -19.41
C GLY A 201 12.17 -8.21 -20.11
N VAL A 202 11.18 -7.67 -19.38
CA VAL A 202 10.16 -6.78 -19.97
C VAL A 202 10.66 -5.34 -19.96
N CYS A 203 10.96 -4.83 -21.16
CA CYS A 203 11.37 -3.42 -21.37
C CYS A 203 10.64 -2.77 -22.56
N ASP A 204 9.58 -3.40 -23.06
CA ASP A 204 8.80 -2.93 -24.21
C ASP A 204 7.56 -2.15 -23.73
N GLU A 205 7.33 -0.98 -24.32
CA GLU A 205 6.19 -0.12 -24.05
C GLU A 205 4.84 -0.67 -24.52
N ASN A 206 4.84 -1.79 -25.26
CA ASN A 206 3.64 -2.53 -25.62
C ASN A 206 3.48 -3.83 -24.82
N ALA A 207 4.43 -4.16 -23.93
CA ALA A 207 4.36 -5.40 -23.18
C ALA A 207 3.26 -5.38 -22.13
N THR A 208 2.64 -6.53 -21.96
CA THR A 208 1.62 -6.83 -20.96
C THR A 208 2.23 -7.65 -19.83
N VAL A 209 2.16 -7.14 -18.60
CA VAL A 209 2.65 -7.85 -17.41
C VAL A 209 1.50 -8.16 -16.46
N LEU A 210 1.42 -9.40 -15.99
CA LEU A 210 0.44 -9.86 -15.01
C LEU A 210 1.11 -10.17 -13.67
N ASP A 211 0.48 -9.73 -12.58
CA ASP A 211 0.71 -10.25 -11.23
C ASP A 211 -0.60 -10.83 -10.65
N PRO A 212 -0.75 -12.16 -10.62
CA PRO A 212 -1.98 -12.83 -10.20
C PRO A 212 -2.13 -12.92 -8.68
N ALA A 213 -1.16 -12.48 -7.89
CA ALA A 213 -1.20 -12.46 -6.43
C ALA A 213 -0.49 -11.20 -5.92
N SER A 214 -1.01 -10.06 -6.34
CA SER A 214 -0.26 -8.81 -6.37
C SER A 214 0.13 -8.23 -5.03
N GLY A 215 -0.55 -8.61 -3.94
CA GLY A 215 -0.27 -8.08 -2.62
C GLY A 215 -0.31 -6.55 -2.65
N THR A 216 0.81 -5.90 -2.33
CA THR A 216 0.95 -4.43 -2.35
C THR A 216 1.37 -3.86 -3.72
N GLY A 217 1.45 -4.68 -4.77
CA GLY A 217 1.82 -4.26 -6.12
C GLY A 217 3.32 -4.06 -6.33
N SER A 218 4.19 -4.45 -5.39
CA SER A 218 5.64 -4.19 -5.45
C SER A 218 6.32 -4.78 -6.69
N LEU A 219 5.85 -5.93 -7.20
CA LEU A 219 6.40 -6.55 -8.41
C LEU A 219 6.12 -5.70 -9.65
N LEU A 220 4.87 -5.28 -9.84
CA LEU A 220 4.47 -4.45 -10.97
C LEU A 220 5.08 -3.03 -10.89
N CYS A 221 5.26 -2.48 -9.69
CA CYS A 221 5.96 -1.20 -9.51
C CYS A 221 7.46 -1.28 -9.89
N ALA A 222 8.04 -2.48 -9.91
CA ALA A 222 9.43 -2.72 -10.33
C ALA A 222 9.57 -2.96 -11.84
N VAL A 223 8.47 -2.93 -12.60
CA VAL A 223 8.49 -3.00 -14.06
C VAL A 223 8.82 -1.62 -14.61
N GLU A 224 9.96 -1.49 -15.30
CA GLU A 224 10.42 -0.20 -15.81
C GLU A 224 9.57 0.33 -16.97
N ARG A 225 9.21 -0.54 -17.93
CA ARG A 225 8.44 -0.20 -19.13
C ARG A 225 7.47 -1.31 -19.49
N SER A 226 6.19 -0.96 -19.61
CA SER A 226 5.11 -1.84 -20.02
C SER A 226 3.96 -1.02 -20.59
N GLY A 227 3.22 -1.57 -21.55
CA GLY A 227 1.99 -0.95 -22.08
C GLY A 227 0.74 -1.30 -21.28
N ALA A 228 0.75 -2.42 -20.56
CA ALA A 228 -0.37 -2.80 -19.70
C ALA A 228 0.10 -3.59 -18.47
N LEU A 229 -0.49 -3.24 -17.32
CA LEU A 229 -0.25 -3.88 -16.03
C LEU A 229 -1.56 -4.47 -15.52
N TYR A 230 -1.57 -5.79 -15.33
CA TYR A 230 -2.71 -6.54 -14.80
C TYR A 230 -2.37 -7.05 -13.40
N ALA A 231 -3.25 -6.84 -12.44
CA ALA A 231 -3.06 -7.28 -11.07
C ALA A 231 -4.34 -7.96 -10.54
N GLN A 232 -4.18 -9.04 -9.78
CA GLN A 232 -5.27 -9.62 -9.01
C GLN A 232 -4.86 -9.77 -7.55
N GLU A 233 -5.77 -9.44 -6.63
CA GLU A 233 -5.57 -9.59 -5.19
C GLU A 233 -6.85 -10.08 -4.53
N SER A 234 -6.72 -11.05 -3.64
CA SER A 234 -7.84 -11.66 -2.91
C SER A 234 -8.57 -10.69 -1.99
N ALA A 235 -7.85 -9.78 -1.33
CA ALA A 235 -8.40 -8.80 -0.41
C ALA A 235 -8.81 -7.52 -1.15
N PRO A 236 -10.11 -7.15 -1.19
CA PRO A 236 -10.59 -5.99 -1.97
C PRO A 236 -9.91 -4.66 -1.60
N GLU A 237 -9.68 -4.42 -0.31
CA GLU A 237 -9.00 -3.20 0.15
C GLU A 237 -7.56 -3.14 -0.33
N LEU A 238 -6.85 -4.28 -0.33
CA LEU A 238 -5.47 -4.34 -0.81
C LEU A 238 -5.40 -4.22 -2.34
N ALA A 239 -6.37 -4.78 -3.06
CA ALA A 239 -6.54 -4.56 -4.51
C ALA A 239 -6.70 -3.06 -4.83
N ALA A 240 -7.53 -2.34 -4.05
CA ALA A 240 -7.71 -0.90 -4.20
C ALA A 240 -6.39 -0.13 -3.95
N LEU A 241 -5.65 -0.48 -2.90
CA LEU A 241 -4.35 0.13 -2.61
C LEU A 241 -3.33 -0.14 -3.70
N THR A 242 -3.27 -1.36 -4.23
CA THR A 242 -2.40 -1.72 -5.36
C THR A 242 -2.76 -0.95 -6.60
N ALA A 243 -4.04 -0.82 -6.95
CA ALA A 243 -4.47 0.00 -8.08
C ALA A 243 -4.00 1.46 -7.95
N LEU A 244 -4.21 2.07 -6.78
CA LEU A 244 -3.77 3.45 -6.52
C LEU A 244 -2.25 3.61 -6.52
N ARG A 245 -1.53 2.62 -5.98
CA ARG A 245 -0.06 2.59 -6.03
C ARG A 245 0.44 2.58 -7.47
N LEU A 246 -0.14 1.73 -8.32
CA LEU A 246 0.22 1.63 -9.73
C LEU A 246 -0.08 2.93 -10.49
N VAL A 247 -1.24 3.56 -10.23
CA VAL A 247 -1.57 4.88 -10.80
C VAL A 247 -0.54 5.94 -10.40
N LEU A 248 -0.05 5.90 -9.15
CA LEU A 248 0.90 6.87 -8.61
C LEU A 248 2.35 6.60 -8.99
N CYS A 249 2.76 5.36 -9.25
CA CYS A 249 4.12 5.04 -9.68
C CYS A 249 4.29 5.03 -11.21
N THR A 250 3.18 4.95 -11.96
CA THR A 250 3.18 4.95 -13.43
C THR A 250 2.87 6.35 -13.95
N ASP A 251 3.55 6.81 -14.99
CA ASP A 251 3.26 8.09 -15.62
C ASP A 251 1.90 8.07 -16.36
N PRO A 252 1.15 9.18 -16.37
CA PRO A 252 -0.11 9.25 -17.10
C PRO A 252 0.06 8.92 -18.58
N GLY A 253 -0.76 8.01 -19.09
CA GLY A 253 -0.76 7.61 -20.51
C GLY A 253 0.33 6.63 -20.93
N THR A 254 1.19 6.14 -20.01
CA THR A 254 2.26 5.20 -20.38
C THR A 254 1.88 3.73 -20.26
N ALA A 255 0.91 3.40 -19.39
CA ALA A 255 0.41 2.03 -19.27
C ALA A 255 -1.08 2.01 -18.91
N HIS A 256 -1.79 1.03 -19.46
CA HIS A 256 -3.13 0.64 -19.01
C HIS A 256 -3.03 -0.15 -17.71
N ILE A 257 -3.86 0.15 -16.72
CA ILE A 257 -3.84 -0.54 -15.42
C ILE A 257 -5.18 -1.24 -15.20
N ALA A 258 -5.15 -2.55 -15.01
CA ALA A 258 -6.33 -3.36 -14.71
C ALA A 258 -6.08 -4.14 -13.41
N VAL A 259 -6.82 -3.80 -12.36
CA VAL A 259 -6.72 -4.49 -11.06
C VAL A 259 -8.07 -5.11 -10.74
N ALA A 260 -8.06 -6.35 -10.25
CA ALA A 260 -9.25 -7.08 -9.84
C ALA A 260 -9.12 -7.58 -8.40
N ALA A 261 -10.25 -7.60 -7.69
CA ALA A 261 -10.35 -8.23 -6.38
C ALA A 261 -10.95 -9.64 -6.50
N GLY A 262 -10.31 -10.64 -5.90
CA GLY A 262 -10.84 -12.02 -5.84
C GLY A 262 -9.74 -13.09 -5.79
N ASP A 263 -10.12 -14.30 -5.39
CA ASP A 263 -9.24 -15.48 -5.40
C ASP A 263 -8.88 -15.86 -6.85
N THR A 264 -7.62 -15.71 -7.23
CA THR A 264 -7.16 -15.95 -8.61
C THR A 264 -7.24 -17.41 -9.05
N LEU A 265 -7.09 -18.35 -8.13
CA LEU A 265 -7.22 -19.77 -8.46
C LEU A 265 -8.68 -20.11 -8.69
N ARG A 266 -9.62 -19.63 -7.87
CA ARG A 266 -11.05 -19.96 -8.03
C ARG A 266 -11.79 -19.08 -9.04
N ALA A 267 -11.41 -17.82 -9.15
CA ALA A 267 -12.09 -16.77 -9.89
C ALA A 267 -11.03 -15.91 -10.60
N ASP A 268 -10.38 -16.51 -11.60
CA ASP A 268 -9.46 -15.83 -12.49
C ASP A 268 -10.16 -14.66 -13.19
N ALA A 269 -9.76 -13.43 -12.86
CA ALA A 269 -10.33 -12.22 -13.44
C ALA A 269 -9.91 -12.01 -14.90
N PHE A 270 -8.82 -12.67 -15.32
CA PHE A 270 -8.19 -12.49 -16.62
C PHE A 270 -8.10 -13.80 -17.41
N PRO A 271 -9.21 -14.56 -17.60
CA PRO A 271 -9.16 -15.94 -18.08
C PRO A 271 -8.74 -16.08 -19.56
N ARG A 272 -8.67 -14.96 -20.29
CA ARG A 272 -8.28 -14.89 -21.70
C ARG A 272 -6.98 -14.09 -21.92
N LEU A 273 -6.34 -13.62 -20.84
CA LEU A 273 -5.13 -12.84 -20.96
C LEU A 273 -3.97 -13.72 -21.43
N ALA A 274 -3.18 -13.17 -22.35
CA ALA A 274 -1.94 -13.76 -22.85
C ALA A 274 -0.83 -12.72 -22.68
N ALA A 275 -0.22 -12.69 -21.49
CA ALA A 275 0.77 -11.73 -21.06
C ALA A 275 2.17 -12.04 -21.63
N ASP A 276 2.97 -11.00 -21.83
CA ASP A 276 4.40 -11.08 -22.12
C ASP A 276 5.18 -11.63 -20.92
N ALA A 277 4.78 -11.22 -19.72
CA ALA A 277 5.34 -11.74 -18.50
C ALA A 277 4.32 -11.93 -17.39
N VAL A 278 4.61 -12.89 -16.53
CA VAL A 278 3.93 -13.07 -15.24
C VAL A 278 4.95 -12.96 -14.13
N LEU A 279 4.78 -11.98 -13.24
CA LEU A 279 5.58 -11.83 -12.03
C LEU A 279 4.71 -12.22 -10.83
N CYS A 280 5.14 -13.15 -9.98
CA CYS A 280 4.29 -13.57 -8.86
C CYS A 280 5.09 -13.94 -7.62
N HIS A 281 4.66 -13.44 -6.46
CA HIS A 281 5.06 -13.91 -5.14
C HIS A 281 3.81 -14.40 -4.41
N PRO A 282 3.33 -15.62 -4.71
CA PRO A 282 2.04 -16.08 -4.24
C PRO A 282 2.07 -16.47 -2.76
N PRO A 283 0.90 -16.55 -2.10
CA PRO A 283 0.79 -17.22 -0.81
C PRO A 283 1.15 -18.71 -0.92
N PHE A 284 1.87 -19.22 0.07
CA PHE A 284 2.38 -20.60 0.11
C PHE A 284 1.67 -21.46 1.15
N ASN A 285 1.77 -22.78 0.99
CA ASN A 285 1.18 -23.78 1.88
C ASN A 285 -0.32 -23.60 2.14
N GLU A 286 -1.04 -22.99 1.20
CA GLU A 286 -2.48 -22.89 1.30
C GLU A 286 -3.08 -24.27 1.12
N ARG A 287 -3.90 -24.72 2.07
CA ARG A 287 -4.57 -26.02 2.01
C ARG A 287 -5.97 -25.93 1.41
N ASN A 288 -6.53 -24.72 1.42
CA ASN A 288 -7.88 -24.43 0.92
C ASN A 288 -7.80 -23.60 -0.37
N TRP A 289 -6.93 -23.97 -1.30
CA TRP A 289 -6.74 -23.23 -2.56
C TRP A 289 -7.79 -23.56 -3.64
N GLY A 290 -8.71 -24.49 -3.38
CA GLY A 290 -9.79 -24.85 -4.31
C GLY A 290 -9.58 -26.18 -5.03
N HIS A 291 -8.70 -27.06 -4.52
CA HIS A 291 -8.37 -28.34 -5.14
C HIS A 291 -9.58 -29.11 -5.70
N ASP A 292 -10.62 -29.34 -4.89
CA ASP A 292 -11.78 -30.14 -5.33
C ASP A 292 -12.65 -29.41 -6.36
N GLU A 293 -12.81 -28.09 -6.19
CA GLU A 293 -13.57 -27.22 -7.09
C GLU A 293 -12.90 -27.15 -8.48
N LEU A 294 -11.57 -27.26 -8.50
CA LEU A 294 -10.74 -27.08 -9.69
C LEU A 294 -10.27 -28.40 -10.30
N ALA A 295 -10.88 -29.55 -9.98
CA ALA A 295 -10.40 -30.87 -10.40
C ALA A 295 -10.22 -31.05 -11.92
N TYR A 296 -11.04 -30.34 -12.72
CA TYR A 296 -11.04 -30.41 -14.20
C TYR A 296 -10.65 -29.07 -14.85
N ASP A 297 -10.01 -28.18 -14.10
CA ASP A 297 -9.60 -26.88 -14.62
C ASP A 297 -8.59 -27.03 -15.77
N PRO A 298 -8.76 -26.33 -16.90
CA PRO A 298 -7.89 -26.44 -18.06
C PRO A 298 -6.45 -25.96 -17.81
N ARG A 299 -6.19 -25.19 -16.73
CA ARG A 299 -4.84 -24.74 -16.37
C ARG A 299 -3.93 -25.90 -15.96
N TRP A 300 -4.46 -27.07 -15.59
CA TRP A 300 -3.67 -28.23 -15.14
C TRP A 300 -3.04 -29.06 -16.27
N GLU A 301 -2.45 -28.39 -17.27
CA GLU A 301 -1.84 -29.03 -18.45
C GLU A 301 -0.71 -30.01 -18.08
N TYR A 302 0.05 -29.68 -17.04
CA TYR A 302 1.22 -30.44 -16.58
C TYR A 302 0.86 -31.47 -15.50
N GLY A 303 -0.42 -31.56 -15.16
CA GLY A 303 -0.97 -32.48 -14.18
C GLY A 303 -1.60 -31.78 -12.99
N PHE A 304 -2.48 -32.51 -12.32
CA PHE A 304 -3.28 -31.97 -11.24
C PHE A 304 -2.42 -31.66 -9.98
N PRO A 305 -2.43 -30.41 -9.46
CA PRO A 305 -1.67 -30.04 -8.27
C PRO A 305 -2.12 -30.80 -7.02
N ALA A 306 -1.25 -30.88 -6.02
CA ALA A 306 -1.54 -31.59 -4.79
C ALA A 306 -2.52 -30.81 -3.88
N ARG A 307 -3.44 -31.52 -3.20
CA ARG A 307 -4.43 -30.90 -2.30
C ARG A 307 -3.83 -30.03 -1.21
N THR A 308 -2.73 -30.45 -0.60
CA THR A 308 -2.22 -29.86 0.64
C THR A 308 -1.32 -28.65 0.44
N GLU A 309 -1.05 -28.26 -0.81
CA GLU A 309 -0.08 -27.20 -1.14
C GLU A 309 -0.48 -26.55 -2.48
N SER A 310 -0.48 -25.21 -2.55
CA SER A 310 -0.95 -24.43 -3.71
C SER A 310 0.15 -24.11 -4.72
N GLU A 311 1.40 -24.41 -4.41
CA GLU A 311 2.58 -23.90 -5.12
C GLU A 311 2.58 -24.24 -6.62
N LEU A 312 2.30 -25.49 -6.98
CA LEU A 312 2.25 -25.90 -8.39
C LEU A 312 0.93 -25.57 -9.07
N ALA A 313 -0.10 -25.15 -8.32
CA ALA A 313 -1.29 -24.52 -8.90
C ALA A 313 -0.95 -23.11 -9.40
N TRP A 314 -0.22 -22.32 -8.60
CA TRP A 314 0.26 -20.99 -8.99
C TRP A 314 1.20 -21.01 -10.19
N VAL A 315 2.15 -21.96 -10.24
CA VAL A 315 3.04 -22.13 -11.42
C VAL A 315 2.24 -22.39 -12.69
N GLN A 316 1.27 -23.31 -12.62
CA GLN A 316 0.45 -23.64 -13.80
C GLN A 316 -0.51 -22.52 -14.18
N HIS A 317 -1.05 -21.77 -13.21
CA HIS A 317 -1.82 -20.56 -13.48
C HIS A 317 -0.99 -19.52 -14.25
N ALA A 318 0.25 -19.25 -13.80
CA ALA A 318 1.14 -18.33 -14.48
C ALA A 318 1.42 -18.76 -15.94
N LEU A 319 1.75 -20.05 -16.15
CA LEU A 319 1.99 -20.59 -17.49
C LEU A 319 0.76 -20.48 -18.41
N ALA A 320 -0.44 -20.73 -17.88
CA ALA A 320 -1.69 -20.62 -18.64
C ALA A 320 -2.07 -19.19 -19.06
N ARG A 321 -1.38 -18.18 -18.50
CA ARG A 321 -1.60 -16.76 -18.80
C ARG A 321 -0.49 -16.14 -19.64
N LEU A 322 0.52 -16.92 -20.03
CA LEU A 322 1.56 -16.46 -20.94
C LEU A 322 1.13 -16.60 -22.39
N ARG A 323 1.51 -15.61 -23.21
CA ARG A 323 1.57 -15.81 -24.66
C ARG A 323 2.73 -16.74 -25.03
N PRO A 324 2.73 -17.36 -26.22
CA PRO A 324 3.90 -18.09 -26.71
C PRO A 324 5.16 -17.24 -26.66
N GLY A 325 6.21 -17.74 -25.99
CA GLY A 325 7.48 -17.03 -25.79
C GLY A 325 7.49 -16.02 -24.63
N GLY A 326 6.39 -15.88 -23.88
CA GLY A 326 6.37 -15.09 -22.65
C GLY A 326 7.14 -15.75 -21.50
N THR A 327 7.45 -14.97 -20.46
CA THR A 327 8.27 -15.41 -19.33
C THR A 327 7.52 -15.30 -18.00
N ALA A 328 7.47 -16.39 -17.22
CA ALA A 328 6.96 -16.34 -15.86
C ALA A 328 8.11 -16.39 -14.85
N VAL A 329 8.13 -15.46 -13.90
CA VAL A 329 9.09 -15.43 -12.78
C VAL A 329 8.31 -15.49 -11.47
N LEU A 330 8.44 -16.60 -10.76
CA LEU A 330 7.77 -16.84 -9.49
C LEU A 330 8.77 -16.97 -8.35
N LEU A 331 8.53 -16.24 -7.26
CA LEU A 331 9.22 -16.47 -5.99
C LEU A 331 8.52 -17.60 -5.25
N MET A 332 9.23 -18.69 -4.95
CA MET A 332 8.65 -19.92 -4.41
C MET A 332 9.44 -20.45 -3.21
N PRO A 333 8.83 -21.19 -2.27
CA PRO A 333 9.57 -21.85 -1.21
C PRO A 333 10.45 -22.96 -1.80
N PRO A 334 11.64 -23.24 -1.23
CA PRO A 334 12.54 -24.29 -1.74
C PRO A 334 11.88 -25.66 -1.88
N ALA A 335 10.86 -25.93 -1.05
CA ALA A 335 10.12 -27.17 -1.05
C ALA A 335 9.35 -27.43 -2.36
N ALA A 336 8.96 -26.38 -3.10
CA ALA A 336 8.30 -26.50 -4.40
C ALA A 336 9.15 -27.29 -5.40
N ALA A 337 10.48 -27.16 -5.34
CA ALA A 337 11.43 -27.82 -6.23
C ALA A 337 11.63 -29.32 -5.93
N SER A 338 11.44 -29.78 -4.69
CA SER A 338 11.87 -31.11 -4.25
C SER A 338 10.76 -32.00 -3.68
N ARG A 339 9.64 -31.44 -3.22
CA ARG A 339 8.57 -32.21 -2.56
C ARG A 339 7.99 -33.32 -3.43
N ARG A 340 7.79 -34.50 -2.86
CA ARG A 340 7.34 -35.71 -3.60
C ARG A 340 5.94 -35.56 -4.20
N SER A 341 5.03 -34.86 -3.53
CA SER A 341 3.67 -34.54 -3.98
C SER A 341 3.66 -33.89 -5.36
N GLY A 342 4.54 -32.93 -5.60
CA GLY A 342 4.67 -32.24 -6.89
C GLY A 342 5.49 -32.97 -7.97
N ARG A 343 5.99 -34.19 -7.71
CA ARG A 343 6.94 -34.87 -8.61
C ARG A 343 6.40 -35.04 -10.03
N ARG A 344 5.12 -35.44 -10.16
CA ARG A 344 4.51 -35.69 -11.47
C ARG A 344 4.41 -34.41 -12.30
N VAL A 345 3.94 -33.32 -11.68
CA VAL A 345 3.80 -32.02 -12.34
C VAL A 345 5.16 -31.48 -12.77
N ARG A 346 6.17 -31.50 -11.88
CA ARG A 346 7.54 -31.08 -12.24
C ARG A 346 8.16 -31.92 -13.35
N ALA A 347 7.92 -33.23 -13.36
CA ALA A 347 8.40 -34.10 -14.43
C ALA A 347 7.73 -33.79 -15.78
N ASP A 348 6.48 -33.32 -15.80
CA ASP A 348 5.81 -32.88 -17.03
C ASP A 348 6.29 -31.51 -17.49
N LEU A 349 6.46 -30.56 -16.55
CA LEU A 349 7.06 -29.24 -16.81
C LEU A 349 8.42 -29.37 -17.51
N LEU A 350 9.33 -30.21 -16.98
CA LEU A 350 10.63 -30.47 -17.60
C LEU A 350 10.52 -31.17 -18.96
N ARG A 351 9.66 -32.19 -19.09
CA ARG A 351 9.49 -32.93 -20.35
C ARG A 351 8.97 -32.06 -21.49
N ARG A 352 8.18 -31.04 -21.19
CA ARG A 352 7.63 -30.10 -22.17
C ARG A 352 8.44 -28.80 -22.31
N GLY A 353 9.56 -28.67 -21.58
CA GLY A 353 10.44 -27.50 -21.67
C GLY A 353 9.86 -26.22 -21.07
N ALA A 354 8.97 -26.33 -20.07
CA ALA A 354 8.43 -25.19 -19.33
C ALA A 354 9.32 -24.74 -18.15
N LEU A 355 10.30 -25.57 -17.76
CA LEU A 355 11.31 -25.32 -16.72
C LEU A 355 12.72 -25.60 -17.23
#